data_AF-A0A497QP27-F1
#
_entry.id   AF-A0A497QP27-F1
#
_cell.length_a   1.000
_cell.length_b   1.000
_cell.length_c   1.000
_cell.angle_alpha   90.00
_cell.angle_beta   90.00
_cell.angle_gamma   90.00
#
_symmetry.space_group_name_H-M   'P 1'
#
loop_
_entity.id
_entity.type
_entity.pdbx_description
1 polymer ?
#
loop_
_entity_poly.entity_id
_entity_poly.type
_entity_poly.pdbx_seq_one_letter_code
_entity_poly.pdbx_strand_id
1 'polypeptide(L)'
;MSSMTTVDEVAKTPESTETIFDGILFSFNDETGPVLSVNYSPLNERQAIATIIQGITAVGMTPEVERELFGPIPVPYNQEYRALVYVFRVESSAFIEGRFCSLFLIFKKEMIRFIANVYAMIKSLLNVYHDTYLINDTSLREETVVEIYRNLIANLKFKHHIRTFRINNGITIEFEEQTIMFGNELTVLVDEKAKMIYTYAPRNLPKETRAKALKTIQTLNKYEYQNQFTIKTLSSKKAFVDLLKRNKIQIVG
;
A
#
# COMPACT_ATOMS: atom_id res chain seq x y z
N MET A 1 11.18 -57.19 19.35
CA MET A 1 11.50 -55.78 19.64
C MET A 1 12.00 -55.14 18.36
N SER A 2 11.17 -54.35 17.69
CA SER A 2 11.58 -53.35 16.69
C SER A 2 10.41 -52.39 16.53
N SER A 3 10.56 -51.22 17.14
CA SER A 3 9.64 -50.09 17.09
C SER A 3 9.83 -49.37 15.75
N MET A 4 8.78 -49.35 14.92
CA MET A 4 8.66 -48.42 13.80
C MET A 4 8.01 -47.14 14.33
N THR A 5 8.81 -46.09 14.47
CA THR A 5 8.33 -44.72 14.71
C THR A 5 8.26 -44.04 13.35
N THR A 6 7.06 -43.91 12.78
CA THR A 6 6.82 -43.01 11.64
C THR A 6 6.76 -41.59 12.17
N VAL A 7 7.74 -40.78 11.78
CA VAL A 7 7.77 -39.35 12.04
C VAL A 7 6.83 -38.70 11.02
N ASP A 8 5.70 -38.19 11.50
CA ASP A 8 4.82 -37.31 10.74
C ASP A 8 5.57 -35.99 10.49
N GLU A 9 6.06 -35.84 9.26
CA GLU A 9 6.60 -34.58 8.78
C GLU A 9 5.42 -33.66 8.45
N VAL A 10 5.02 -32.86 9.45
CA VAL A 10 4.05 -31.78 9.27
C VAL A 10 4.64 -30.79 8.28
N ALA A 11 4.19 -30.87 7.02
CA ALA A 11 4.46 -29.89 5.99
C ALA A 11 4.02 -28.51 6.51
N LYS A 12 5.00 -27.69 6.89
CA LYS A 12 4.78 -26.26 7.15
C LYS A 12 4.36 -25.64 5.82
N THR A 13 3.09 -25.28 5.71
CA THR A 13 2.59 -24.37 4.68
C THR A 13 3.47 -23.11 4.70
N PRO A 14 4.02 -22.66 3.56
CA PRO A 14 4.82 -21.44 3.53
C PRO A 14 3.95 -20.29 4.04
N GLU A 15 4.44 -19.53 5.02
CA GLU A 15 3.84 -18.24 5.37
C GLU A 15 3.75 -17.42 4.07
N SER A 16 2.54 -17.10 3.64
CA SER A 16 2.33 -16.19 2.51
C SER A 16 2.96 -14.86 2.89
N THR A 17 4.14 -14.57 2.35
CA THR A 17 4.71 -13.22 2.41
C THR A 17 3.72 -12.28 1.75
N GLU A 18 2.96 -11.52 2.55
CA GLU A 18 2.07 -10.48 2.07
C GLU A 18 2.89 -9.49 1.23
N THR A 19 2.71 -9.51 -0.08
CA THR A 19 3.32 -8.57 -1.02
C THR A 19 2.41 -7.36 -1.19
N ILE A 20 2.99 -6.17 -1.31
CA ILE A 20 2.23 -4.93 -1.51
C ILE A 20 1.54 -4.90 -2.87
N PHE A 21 2.21 -5.46 -3.87
CA PHE A 21 1.71 -5.59 -5.24
C PHE A 21 1.57 -7.06 -5.58
N ASP A 22 0.44 -7.43 -6.15
CA ASP A 22 0.14 -8.78 -6.63
C ASP A 22 0.65 -8.99 -8.06
N GLY A 23 1.04 -7.93 -8.75
CA GLY A 23 1.65 -8.05 -10.08
C GLY A 23 2.04 -6.73 -10.72
N ILE A 24 2.57 -6.84 -11.93
CA ILE A 24 2.96 -5.74 -12.80
C ILE A 24 2.46 -5.98 -14.23
N LEU A 25 2.00 -4.93 -14.90
CA LEU A 25 1.84 -4.89 -16.35
C LEU A 25 2.82 -3.87 -16.94
N PHE A 26 3.30 -4.13 -18.14
CA PHE A 26 4.07 -3.16 -18.90
C PHE A 26 3.51 -3.05 -20.30
N SER A 27 3.37 -1.80 -20.75
CA SER A 27 2.94 -1.47 -22.10
C SER A 27 3.72 -0.31 -22.66
N PHE A 28 3.79 -0.29 -23.99
CA PHE A 28 4.27 0.86 -24.75
C PHE A 28 3.23 1.24 -25.79
N ASN A 29 3.22 2.50 -26.20
CA ASN A 29 2.36 2.93 -27.29
C ASN A 29 3.07 2.76 -28.62
N ASP A 30 2.39 2.07 -29.52
CA ASP A 30 2.72 1.95 -30.92
C ASP A 30 1.77 2.83 -31.76
N GLU A 31 1.97 2.87 -33.07
CA GLU A 31 1.13 3.67 -34.00
C GLU A 31 -0.36 3.34 -33.90
N THR A 32 -0.68 2.08 -33.59
CA THR A 32 -2.06 1.58 -33.49
C THR A 32 -2.66 1.73 -32.08
N GLY A 33 -1.87 2.19 -31.11
CA GLY A 33 -2.29 2.36 -29.71
C GLY A 33 -1.43 1.54 -28.73
N PRO A 34 -1.93 1.35 -27.50
CA PRO A 34 -1.16 0.68 -26.46
C PRO A 34 -1.03 -0.82 -26.70
N VAL A 35 0.20 -1.31 -26.61
CA VAL A 35 0.56 -2.72 -26.73
C VAL A 35 1.02 -3.25 -25.39
N LEU A 36 0.34 -4.30 -24.90
CA LEU A 36 0.76 -5.05 -23.71
C LEU A 36 2.01 -5.86 -24.05
N SER A 37 3.11 -5.58 -23.36
CA SER A 37 4.40 -6.25 -23.54
C SER A 37 4.66 -7.29 -22.44
N VAL A 38 4.33 -6.96 -21.18
CA VAL A 38 4.50 -7.86 -20.04
C VAL A 38 3.22 -7.92 -19.22
N ASN A 39 2.74 -9.12 -18.93
CA ASN A 39 1.71 -9.36 -17.92
C ASN A 39 2.24 -10.33 -16.86
N TYR A 40 2.85 -9.79 -15.82
CA TYR A 40 3.27 -10.53 -14.63
C TYR A 40 2.30 -10.22 -13.49
N SER A 41 1.02 -10.55 -13.68
CA SER A 41 -0.06 -10.25 -12.74
C SER A 41 -1.11 -11.36 -12.71
N PRO A 42 -2.01 -11.37 -11.71
CA PRO A 42 -3.12 -12.34 -11.66
C PRO A 42 -4.24 -12.03 -12.66
N LEU A 43 -4.14 -10.93 -13.42
CA LEU A 43 -5.17 -10.53 -14.37
C LEU A 43 -5.07 -11.37 -15.64
N ASN A 44 -6.22 -11.82 -16.15
CA ASN A 44 -6.25 -12.41 -17.49
C ASN A 44 -5.96 -11.35 -18.56
N GLU A 45 -5.61 -11.80 -19.76
CA GLU A 45 -5.20 -10.92 -20.86
C GLU A 45 -6.23 -9.82 -21.18
N ARG A 46 -7.53 -10.17 -21.21
CA ARG A 46 -8.60 -9.20 -21.45
C ARG A 46 -8.65 -8.12 -20.36
N GLN A 47 -8.50 -8.50 -19.09
CA GLN A 47 -8.44 -7.56 -17.96
C GLN A 47 -7.18 -6.69 -18.04
N ALA A 48 -6.02 -7.27 -18.37
CA ALA A 48 -4.76 -6.55 -18.49
C ALA A 48 -4.82 -5.49 -19.61
N ILE A 49 -5.24 -5.88 -20.82
CA ILE A 49 -5.39 -4.97 -21.96
C ILE A 49 -6.40 -3.84 -21.63
N ALA A 50 -7.56 -4.18 -21.07
CA ALA A 50 -8.54 -3.17 -20.68
C ALA A 50 -8.01 -2.20 -19.61
N THR A 51 -7.22 -2.69 -18.66
CA THR A 51 -6.56 -1.86 -17.63
C THR A 51 -5.58 -0.87 -18.25
N ILE A 52 -4.78 -1.33 -19.22
CA ILE A 52 -3.81 -0.50 -19.93
C ILE A 52 -4.51 0.61 -20.71
N ILE A 53 -5.50 0.25 -21.54
CA ILE A 53 -6.26 1.22 -22.34
C ILE A 53 -6.91 2.26 -21.43
N GLN A 54 -7.56 1.83 -20.34
CA GLN A 54 -8.19 2.74 -19.41
C GLN A 54 -7.17 3.65 -18.71
N GLY A 55 -6.05 3.10 -18.26
CA GLY A 55 -5.02 3.88 -17.57
C GLY A 55 -4.40 4.95 -18.45
N ILE A 56 -4.00 4.59 -19.67
CA ILE A 56 -3.42 5.53 -20.64
C ILE A 56 -4.44 6.60 -21.03
N THR A 57 -5.70 6.20 -21.26
CA THR A 57 -6.80 7.14 -21.54
C THR A 57 -7.04 8.11 -20.39
N ALA A 58 -6.96 7.63 -19.14
CA ALA A 58 -7.20 8.45 -17.95
C ALA A 58 -6.05 9.41 -17.65
N VAL A 59 -4.80 9.00 -17.90
CA VAL A 59 -3.62 9.85 -17.72
C VAL A 59 -3.57 10.96 -18.77
N GLY A 60 -3.96 10.64 -20.00
CA GLY A 60 -3.81 11.55 -21.13
C GLY A 60 -2.36 11.61 -21.60
N MET A 61 -2.15 11.50 -22.91
CA MET A 61 -0.82 11.64 -23.51
C MET A 61 -0.59 13.09 -23.87
N THR A 62 -0.12 13.90 -22.92
CA THR A 62 0.37 15.24 -23.25
C THR A 62 1.89 15.21 -23.43
N PRO A 63 2.45 16.03 -24.33
CA PRO A 63 3.90 16.14 -24.52
C PRO A 63 4.65 16.55 -23.25
N GLU A 64 3.95 17.18 -22.30
CA GLU A 64 4.49 17.73 -21.06
C GLU A 64 4.72 16.67 -19.97
N VAL A 65 4.12 15.49 -20.08
CA VAL A 65 4.28 14.40 -19.10
C VAL A 65 5.52 13.59 -19.46
N GLU A 66 6.66 13.98 -18.90
CA GLU A 66 7.92 13.23 -19.05
C GLU A 66 7.93 11.95 -18.21
N ARG A 67 7.51 12.04 -16.94
CA ARG A 67 7.37 10.91 -16.01
C ARG A 67 6.45 11.24 -14.84
N GLU A 68 5.48 10.38 -14.55
CA GLU A 68 4.56 10.60 -13.42
C GLU A 68 3.89 9.30 -12.97
N LEU A 69 3.56 9.22 -11.68
CA LEU A 69 2.76 8.14 -11.09
C LEU A 69 1.32 8.65 -10.92
N PHE A 70 0.36 7.83 -11.33
CA PHE A 70 -1.07 8.12 -11.22
C PHE A 70 -1.83 6.97 -10.54
N GLY A 71 -3.01 7.30 -10.00
CA GLY A 71 -3.95 6.33 -9.43
C GLY A 71 -4.12 6.47 -7.92
N PRO A 72 -4.73 5.46 -7.26
CA PRO A 72 -5.22 4.20 -7.84
C PRO A 72 -6.34 4.37 -8.87
N ILE A 73 -6.27 3.60 -9.96
CA ILE A 73 -7.36 3.42 -10.91
C ILE A 73 -8.02 2.04 -10.74
N PRO A 74 -9.32 1.89 -11.07
CA PRO A 74 -9.99 0.59 -11.02
C PRO A 74 -9.49 -0.33 -12.15
N VAL A 75 -9.37 -1.63 -11.84
CA VAL A 75 -9.16 -2.67 -12.86
C VAL A 75 -10.52 -3.06 -13.47
N PRO A 76 -10.69 -2.95 -14.80
CA PRO A 76 -11.95 -3.32 -15.46
C PRO A 76 -12.36 -4.76 -15.17
N TYR A 77 -13.65 -4.97 -14.92
CA TYR A 77 -14.23 -6.29 -14.66
C TYR A 77 -13.66 -7.02 -13.43
N ASN A 78 -12.86 -6.35 -12.60
CA ASN A 78 -12.32 -6.91 -11.37
C ASN A 78 -12.35 -5.87 -10.24
N GLN A 79 -13.31 -6.02 -9.33
CA GLN A 79 -13.49 -5.06 -8.22
C GLN A 79 -12.45 -5.22 -7.10
N GLU A 80 -11.79 -6.37 -7.03
CA GLU A 80 -10.81 -6.69 -6.00
C GLU A 80 -9.48 -5.99 -6.25
N TYR A 81 -9.16 -5.67 -7.50
CA TYR A 81 -7.87 -5.08 -7.88
C TYR A 81 -7.95 -3.58 -8.21
N ARG A 82 -6.83 -2.91 -7.94
CA ARG A 82 -6.52 -1.53 -8.35
C ARG A 82 -5.15 -1.51 -9.01
N ALA A 83 -4.89 -0.46 -9.78
CA ALA A 83 -3.60 -0.23 -10.40
C ALA A 83 -3.07 1.16 -10.07
N LEU A 84 -1.76 1.27 -9.81
CA LEU A 84 -1.03 2.52 -10.03
C LEU A 84 -0.46 2.50 -11.44
N VAL A 85 -0.43 3.64 -12.11
CA VAL A 85 0.12 3.78 -13.47
C VAL A 85 1.31 4.71 -13.41
N TYR A 86 2.50 4.20 -13.67
CA TYR A 86 3.69 5.00 -13.86
C TYR A 86 3.94 5.17 -15.35
N VAL A 87 3.81 6.38 -15.85
CA VAL A 87 4.06 6.70 -17.26
C VAL A 87 5.41 7.39 -17.39
N PHE A 88 6.09 7.13 -18.51
CA PHE A 88 7.39 7.71 -18.83
C PHE A 88 7.67 7.62 -20.32
N ARG A 89 8.67 8.36 -20.81
CA ARG A 89 9.22 8.19 -22.16
C ARG A 89 10.60 7.55 -22.12
N VAL A 90 10.90 6.79 -23.17
CA VAL A 90 12.24 6.24 -23.43
C VAL A 90 12.74 6.71 -24.78
N GLU A 91 14.06 6.80 -24.94
CA GLU A 91 14.66 7.07 -26.25
C GLU A 91 14.39 5.88 -27.19
N SER A 92 14.01 6.20 -28.42
CA SER A 92 13.74 5.21 -29.46
C SER A 92 14.20 5.73 -30.82
N SER A 93 14.88 4.89 -31.58
CA SER A 93 15.27 5.24 -32.95
C SER A 93 14.07 5.35 -33.91
N ALA A 94 12.93 4.77 -33.54
CA ALA A 94 11.70 4.80 -34.34
C ALA A 94 10.84 6.05 -34.09
N PHE A 95 11.05 6.76 -32.97
CA PHE A 95 10.19 7.87 -32.55
C PHE A 95 11.02 9.08 -32.11
N ILE A 96 10.88 10.21 -32.82
CA ILE A 96 11.66 11.45 -32.59
C ILE A 96 11.49 11.97 -31.15
N GLU A 97 10.29 11.87 -30.60
CA GLU A 97 9.99 12.32 -29.23
C GLU A 97 10.15 11.20 -28.18
N GLY A 98 10.76 10.08 -28.56
CA GLY A 98 10.82 8.87 -27.75
C GLY A 98 9.51 8.07 -27.76
N ARG A 99 9.58 6.85 -27.21
CA ARG A 99 8.44 5.94 -27.09
C ARG A 99 7.76 6.12 -25.73
N PHE A 100 6.46 6.40 -25.75
CA PHE A 100 5.66 6.50 -24.54
C PHE A 100 5.41 5.11 -23.94
N CYS A 101 5.72 4.96 -22.66
CA CYS A 101 5.67 3.71 -21.93
C CYS A 101 4.84 3.87 -20.65
N SER A 102 4.27 2.76 -20.20
CA SER A 102 3.48 2.72 -18.97
C SER A 102 3.66 1.40 -18.23
N LEU A 103 3.88 1.53 -16.92
CA LEU A 103 4.08 0.44 -15.99
C LEU A 103 2.95 0.48 -14.97
N PHE A 104 2.20 -0.61 -14.90
CA PHE A 104 1.05 -0.74 -14.00
C PHE A 104 1.42 -1.63 -12.82
N LEU A 105 1.30 -1.11 -11.60
CA LEU A 105 1.47 -1.90 -10.38
C LEU A 105 0.09 -2.35 -9.89
N ILE A 106 -0.17 -3.65 -9.91
CA ILE A 106 -1.46 -4.25 -9.57
C ILE A 106 -1.46 -4.62 -8.08
N PHE A 107 -2.50 -4.23 -7.35
CA PHE A 107 -2.65 -4.51 -5.92
C PHE A 107 -4.11 -4.67 -5.52
N LYS A 108 -4.35 -5.35 -4.40
CA LYS A 108 -5.71 -5.53 -3.87
C LYS A 108 -6.29 -4.22 -3.36
N LYS A 109 -7.60 -4.02 -3.50
CA LYS A 109 -8.34 -2.83 -3.07
C LYS A 109 -8.13 -2.50 -1.59
N GLU A 110 -7.95 -3.49 -0.74
CA GLU A 110 -7.64 -3.31 0.70
C GLU A 110 -6.31 -2.57 0.95
N MET A 111 -5.38 -2.62 -0.01
CA MET A 111 -4.07 -1.97 0.06
C MET A 111 -4.08 -0.49 -0.33
N ILE A 112 -5.21 0.09 -0.77
CA ILE A 112 -5.31 1.50 -1.21
C ILE A 112 -4.70 2.47 -0.18
N ARG A 113 -4.99 2.26 1.11
CA ARG A 113 -4.49 3.16 2.16
C ARG A 113 -2.98 3.03 2.36
N PHE A 114 -2.48 1.80 2.41
CA PHE A 114 -1.05 1.55 2.48
C PHE A 114 -0.33 2.22 1.31
N ILE A 115 -0.84 2.02 0.09
CA ILE A 115 -0.32 2.64 -1.13
C ILE A 115 -0.33 4.16 -1.05
N ALA A 116 -1.40 4.78 -0.53
CA ALA A 116 -1.46 6.22 -0.35
C ALA A 116 -0.35 6.74 0.59
N ASN A 117 -0.05 6.01 1.67
CA ASN A 117 0.99 6.37 2.63
C ASN A 117 2.40 6.24 2.04
N VAL A 118 2.64 5.28 1.15
CA VAL A 118 3.96 5.04 0.54
C VAL A 118 4.07 5.61 -0.88
N TYR A 119 3.08 6.38 -1.35
CA TYR A 119 2.97 6.83 -2.74
C TYR A 119 4.22 7.57 -3.23
N ALA A 120 4.71 8.53 -2.44
CA ALA A 120 5.90 9.31 -2.75
C ALA A 120 7.16 8.42 -2.82
N MET A 121 7.26 7.41 -1.95
CA MET A 121 8.37 6.46 -1.97
C MET A 121 8.30 5.55 -3.21
N ILE A 122 7.11 5.05 -3.59
CA ILE A 122 6.92 4.27 -4.82
C ILE A 122 7.37 5.11 -6.03
N LYS A 123 6.88 6.35 -6.14
CA LYS A 123 7.27 7.26 -7.24
C LYS A 123 8.78 7.50 -7.26
N SER A 124 9.39 7.75 -6.11
CA SER A 124 10.84 7.97 -6.01
C SER A 124 11.65 6.75 -6.45
N LEU A 125 11.24 5.54 -6.05
CA LEU A 125 11.92 4.30 -6.47
C LEU A 125 11.77 4.07 -7.97
N LEU A 126 10.57 4.26 -8.53
CA LEU A 126 10.34 4.12 -9.96
C LEU A 126 11.15 5.11 -10.79
N ASN A 127 11.31 6.36 -10.33
CA ASN A 127 12.20 7.33 -10.99
C ASN A 127 13.66 6.86 -11.00
N VAL A 128 14.16 6.30 -9.89
CA VAL A 128 15.52 5.73 -9.83
C VAL A 128 15.66 4.57 -10.82
N TYR A 129 14.65 3.69 -10.90
CA TYR A 129 14.68 2.58 -11.86
C TYR A 129 14.59 3.05 -13.31
N HIS A 130 13.82 4.10 -13.59
CA HIS A 130 13.76 4.72 -14.91
C HIS A 130 15.13 5.26 -15.33
N ASP A 131 15.74 6.08 -14.47
CA ASP A 131 17.05 6.69 -14.70
C ASP A 131 18.19 5.66 -14.81
N THR A 132 18.01 4.44 -14.29
CA THR A 132 19.05 3.39 -14.29
C THR A 132 18.85 2.35 -15.40
N TYR A 133 17.61 1.93 -15.66
CA TYR A 133 17.31 0.73 -16.46
C TYR A 133 16.40 0.99 -17.66
N LEU A 134 15.64 2.09 -17.69
CA LEU A 134 14.59 2.33 -18.69
C LEU A 134 14.85 3.58 -19.52
N ILE A 135 16.10 3.78 -19.95
CA ILE A 135 16.49 4.94 -20.76
C ILE A 135 16.13 4.69 -22.24
N ASN A 136 16.41 3.49 -22.74
CA ASN A 136 16.28 3.13 -24.16
C ASN A 136 15.24 2.03 -24.38
N ASP A 137 14.55 2.07 -25.52
CA ASP A 137 13.57 1.06 -25.91
C ASP A 137 14.15 -0.38 -25.95
N THR A 138 15.41 -0.54 -26.32
CA THR A 138 16.15 -1.83 -26.31
C THR A 138 16.31 -2.44 -24.91
N SER A 139 16.17 -1.64 -23.86
CA SER A 139 16.25 -2.07 -22.46
C SER A 139 14.91 -2.53 -21.90
N LEU A 140 13.81 -2.32 -22.64
CA LEU A 140 12.44 -2.68 -22.27
C LEU A 140 12.14 -4.17 -22.51
N ARG A 141 12.98 -5.04 -21.93
CA ARG A 141 12.78 -6.49 -21.97
C ARG A 141 11.96 -6.96 -20.78
N GLU A 142 11.28 -8.09 -20.94
CA GLU A 142 10.47 -8.69 -19.88
C GLU A 142 11.30 -8.90 -18.61
N GLU A 143 12.54 -9.38 -18.73
CA GLU A 143 13.42 -9.63 -17.60
C GLU A 143 13.71 -8.35 -16.81
N THR A 144 13.97 -7.23 -17.51
CA THR A 144 14.22 -5.93 -16.89
C THR A 144 12.99 -5.46 -16.10
N VAL A 145 11.80 -5.56 -16.70
CA VAL A 145 10.54 -5.14 -16.05
C VAL A 145 10.26 -6.00 -14.81
N VAL A 146 10.42 -7.31 -14.92
CA VAL A 146 10.23 -8.25 -13.80
C VAL A 146 11.27 -8.01 -12.69
N GLU A 147 12.52 -7.68 -13.06
CA GLU A 147 13.55 -7.31 -12.09
C GLU A 147 13.20 -6.02 -11.34
N ILE A 148 12.74 -4.98 -12.05
CA ILE A 148 12.25 -3.74 -11.43
C ILE A 148 11.12 -4.04 -10.44
N TYR A 149 10.16 -4.88 -10.83
CA TYR A 149 9.07 -5.28 -9.94
C TYR A 149 9.55 -6.00 -8.68
N ARG A 150 10.46 -6.97 -8.82
CA ARG A 150 11.05 -7.69 -7.68
C ARG A 150 11.82 -6.75 -6.75
N ASN A 151 12.62 -5.86 -7.32
CA ASN A 151 13.39 -4.86 -6.57
C ASN A 151 12.45 -3.88 -5.85
N LEU A 152 11.37 -3.45 -6.50
CA LEU A 152 10.36 -2.59 -5.90
C LEU A 152 9.73 -3.26 -4.67
N ILE A 153 9.30 -4.53 -4.77
CA ILE A 153 8.76 -5.28 -3.63
C ILE A 153 9.80 -5.45 -2.52
N ALA A 154 11.05 -5.75 -2.86
CA ALA A 154 12.10 -5.95 -1.87
C ALA A 154 12.41 -4.67 -1.06
N ASN A 155 12.30 -3.51 -1.69
CA ASN A 155 12.54 -2.21 -1.06
C ASN A 155 11.29 -1.66 -0.34
N LEU A 156 10.11 -1.94 -0.89
CA LEU A 156 8.83 -1.69 -0.22
C LEU A 156 8.53 -2.85 0.72
N LYS A 157 9.24 -2.94 1.85
CA LYS A 157 8.86 -3.91 2.87
C LYS A 157 7.57 -3.46 3.53
N PHE A 158 6.62 -4.37 3.68
CA PHE A 158 5.40 -4.17 4.47
C PHE A 158 5.81 -3.89 5.93
N LYS A 159 6.04 -2.62 6.26
CA LYS A 159 6.11 -2.22 7.66
C LYS A 159 4.66 -2.13 8.10
N HIS A 160 4.23 -3.09 8.92
CA HIS A 160 2.93 -3.00 9.57
C HIS A 160 2.80 -1.62 10.19
N HIS A 161 1.83 -0.85 9.73
CA HIS A 161 1.67 0.51 10.20
C HIS A 161 1.08 0.46 11.60
N ILE A 162 1.83 1.01 12.54
CA ILE A 162 1.30 1.37 13.84
C ILE A 162 0.93 2.83 13.75
N ARG A 163 -0.34 3.11 14.00
CA ARG A 163 -0.89 4.46 13.86
C ARG A 163 -1.39 4.93 15.20
N THR A 164 -1.07 6.16 15.54
CA THR A 164 -1.51 6.77 16.80
C THR A 164 -2.29 8.01 16.54
N PHE A 165 -3.40 8.16 17.25
CA PHE A 165 -4.29 9.31 17.12
C PHE A 165 -4.67 9.83 18.49
N ARG A 166 -5.09 11.08 18.50
CA ARG A 166 -5.97 11.60 19.54
C ARG A 166 -7.32 11.94 18.93
N ILE A 167 -8.37 11.79 19.72
CA ILE A 167 -9.71 12.18 19.34
C ILE A 167 -10.19 13.27 20.28
N ASN A 168 -10.44 14.44 19.71
CA ASN A 168 -10.95 15.60 20.40
C ASN A 168 -12.27 16.03 19.77
N ASN A 169 -13.35 15.98 20.55
CA ASN A 169 -14.70 16.37 20.10
C ASN A 169 -15.15 15.70 18.79
N GLY A 170 -14.70 14.47 18.54
CA GLY A 170 -15.05 13.69 17.37
C GLY A 170 -14.11 13.88 16.16
N ILE A 171 -13.15 14.80 16.25
CA ILE A 171 -12.10 15.01 15.25
C ILE A 171 -10.92 14.11 15.59
N THR A 172 -10.44 13.35 14.61
CA THR A 172 -9.25 12.52 14.71
C THR A 172 -8.04 13.34 14.28
N ILE A 173 -7.03 13.44 15.14
CA ILE A 173 -5.73 14.05 14.82
C ILE A 173 -4.70 12.94 14.92
N GLU A 174 -4.11 12.58 13.77
CA GLU A 174 -3.04 11.58 13.68
C GLU A 174 -1.72 12.22 14.10
N PHE A 175 -0.91 11.48 14.86
CA PHE A 175 0.43 11.91 15.21
C PHE A 175 1.41 11.52 14.10
N GLU A 176 2.34 12.42 13.78
CA GLU A 176 3.45 12.13 12.88
C GLU A 176 4.46 11.20 13.55
N GLU A 177 5.06 10.35 12.71
CA GLU A 177 6.04 9.29 12.99
C GLU A 177 6.37 9.01 14.45
N GLN A 178 5.80 7.91 14.98
CA GLN A 178 6.20 7.26 16.23
C GLN A 178 6.27 8.17 17.45
N THR A 179 5.67 9.35 17.43
CA THR A 179 5.59 10.23 18.60
C THR A 179 4.17 10.33 19.11
N ILE A 180 4.01 10.49 20.42
CA ILE A 180 2.70 10.70 21.00
C ILE A 180 2.78 11.65 22.19
N MET A 181 1.83 12.59 22.25
CA MET A 181 1.67 13.49 23.37
C MET A 181 0.35 13.18 24.07
N PHE A 182 0.40 12.95 25.39
CA PHE A 182 -0.81 12.73 26.17
C PHE A 182 -1.49 14.06 26.50
N GLY A 183 -2.72 14.24 26.04
CA GLY A 183 -3.61 15.33 26.43
C GLY A 183 -4.77 14.85 27.32
N ASN A 184 -5.72 15.76 27.57
CA ASN A 184 -7.02 15.42 28.18
C ASN A 184 -8.02 14.89 27.13
N GLU A 185 -7.55 14.01 26.26
CA GLU A 185 -8.23 13.54 25.05
C GLU A 185 -8.17 12.01 25.01
N LEU A 186 -9.03 11.36 24.22
CA LEU A 186 -8.92 9.92 24.02
C LEU A 186 -7.76 9.64 23.07
N THR A 187 -6.80 8.84 23.53
CA THR A 187 -5.65 8.40 22.74
C THR A 187 -5.92 7.03 22.14
N VAL A 188 -5.55 6.83 20.88
CA VAL A 188 -5.78 5.60 20.11
C VAL A 188 -4.46 5.11 19.55
N LEU A 189 -4.22 3.80 19.62
CA LEU A 189 -3.20 3.10 18.84
C LEU A 189 -3.90 2.04 17.99
N VAL A 190 -3.69 2.09 16.68
CA VAL A 190 -4.08 1.04 15.76
C VAL A 190 -2.86 0.19 15.45
N ASP A 191 -2.97 -1.09 15.74
CA ASP A 191 -1.99 -2.12 15.40
C ASP A 191 -2.58 -2.95 14.27
N GLU A 192 -2.19 -2.62 13.03
CA GLU A 192 -2.68 -3.29 11.83
C GLU A 192 -2.25 -4.76 11.78
N LYS A 193 -1.08 -5.10 12.33
CA LYS A 193 -0.60 -6.49 12.39
C LYS A 193 -1.49 -7.33 13.30
N ALA A 194 -1.80 -6.82 14.49
CA ALA A 194 -2.64 -7.53 15.44
C ALA A 194 -4.14 -7.43 15.09
N LYS A 195 -4.52 -6.62 14.11
CA LYS A 195 -5.92 -6.21 13.84
C LYS A 195 -6.60 -5.68 15.11
N MET A 196 -5.91 -4.82 15.84
CA MET A 196 -6.35 -4.28 17.13
C MET A 196 -6.39 -2.76 17.13
N ILE A 197 -7.43 -2.19 17.74
CA ILE A 197 -7.52 -0.76 18.06
C ILE A 197 -7.50 -0.62 19.58
N TYR A 198 -6.40 -0.14 20.13
CA TYR A 198 -6.24 0.12 21.55
C TYR A 198 -6.62 1.57 21.87
N THR A 199 -7.38 1.77 22.93
CA THR A 199 -7.80 3.11 23.35
C THR A 199 -7.42 3.36 24.80
N TYR A 200 -7.04 4.60 25.10
CA TYR A 200 -6.82 5.09 26.46
C TYR A 200 -7.58 6.40 26.64
N ALA A 201 -8.43 6.45 27.67
CA ALA A 201 -9.17 7.64 28.04
C ALA A 201 -8.71 8.10 29.43
N PRO A 202 -8.24 9.35 29.58
CA PRO A 202 -7.95 9.95 30.88
C PRO A 202 -9.17 9.91 31.81
N ARG A 203 -8.95 9.75 33.11
CA ARG A 203 -10.04 9.64 34.10
C ARG A 203 -10.91 10.91 34.18
N ASN A 204 -10.30 12.05 33.90
CA ASN A 204 -10.93 13.37 33.88
C ASN A 204 -11.61 13.71 32.54
N LEU A 205 -11.59 12.80 31.56
CA LEU A 205 -12.29 13.01 30.30
C LEU A 205 -13.81 12.97 30.53
N PRO A 206 -14.59 14.00 30.14
CA PRO A 206 -16.03 14.02 30.32
C PRO A 206 -16.71 12.81 29.67
N LYS A 207 -17.76 12.27 30.32
CA LYS A 207 -18.48 11.07 29.84
C LYS A 207 -19.00 11.23 28.41
N GLU A 208 -19.55 12.40 28.09
CA GLU A 208 -20.06 12.71 26.75
C GLU A 208 -18.94 12.75 25.70
N THR A 209 -17.83 13.42 26.00
CA THR A 209 -16.65 13.48 25.12
C THR A 209 -16.09 12.08 24.87
N ARG A 210 -16.02 11.24 25.91
CA ARG A 210 -15.61 9.84 25.81
C ARG A 210 -16.55 9.04 24.90
N ALA A 211 -17.86 9.19 25.07
CA ALA A 211 -18.85 8.49 24.25
C ALA A 211 -18.75 8.90 22.77
N LYS A 212 -18.61 10.20 22.49
CA LYS A 212 -18.38 10.72 21.13
C LYS A 212 -17.11 10.14 20.52
N ALA A 213 -15.99 10.15 21.27
CA ALA A 213 -14.73 9.62 20.78
C ALA A 213 -14.79 8.11 20.47
N LEU A 214 -15.46 7.32 21.32
CA LEU A 214 -15.67 5.90 21.06
C LEU A 214 -16.54 5.65 19.81
N LYS A 215 -17.56 6.47 19.58
CA LYS A 215 -18.36 6.42 18.35
C LYS A 215 -17.51 6.74 17.11
N THR A 216 -16.60 7.70 17.21
CA THR A 216 -15.63 8.00 16.13
C THR A 216 -14.75 6.79 15.84
N ILE A 217 -14.27 6.08 16.85
CA ILE A 217 -13.45 4.86 16.66
C ILE A 217 -14.25 3.73 16.02
N GLN A 218 -15.52 3.53 16.41
CA GLN A 218 -16.39 2.55 15.76
C GLN A 218 -16.65 2.91 14.30
N THR A 219 -16.84 4.20 14.02
CA THR A 219 -17.00 4.74 12.66
C THR A 219 -15.75 4.50 11.82
N LEU A 220 -14.58 4.80 12.37
CA LEU A 220 -13.28 4.51 11.77
C LEU A 220 -13.15 3.00 11.49
N ASN A 221 -13.38 2.13 12.47
CA ASN A 221 -13.33 0.68 12.26
C ASN A 221 -14.28 0.21 11.15
N LYS A 222 -15.52 0.71 11.13
CA LYS A 222 -16.52 0.35 10.12
C LYS A 222 -16.11 0.75 8.70
N TYR A 223 -15.73 2.01 8.51
CA TYR A 223 -15.53 2.55 7.16
C TYR A 223 -14.11 2.35 6.64
N GLU A 224 -13.12 2.48 7.52
CA GLU A 224 -11.70 2.39 7.14
C GLU A 224 -11.19 0.95 7.17
N TYR A 225 -11.58 0.20 8.20
CA TYR A 225 -11.08 -1.15 8.44
C TYR A 225 -12.13 -2.24 8.24
N GLN A 226 -13.31 -1.88 7.71
CA GLN A 226 -14.39 -2.82 7.38
C GLN A 226 -14.80 -3.74 8.55
N ASN A 227 -14.73 -3.23 9.78
CA ASN A 227 -14.95 -3.97 11.03
C ASN A 227 -14.01 -5.17 11.25
N GLN A 228 -12.85 -5.22 10.57
CA GLN A 228 -11.89 -6.32 10.76
C GLN A 228 -11.09 -6.22 12.06
N PHE A 229 -11.15 -5.08 12.77
CA PHE A 229 -10.31 -4.83 13.94
C PHE A 229 -11.08 -4.96 15.25
N THR A 230 -10.44 -5.51 16.28
CA THR A 230 -10.99 -5.59 17.63
C THR A 230 -10.63 -4.35 18.44
N ILE A 231 -11.63 -3.68 19.04
CA ILE A 231 -11.43 -2.49 19.86
C ILE A 231 -11.21 -2.88 21.32
N LYS A 232 -10.08 -2.49 21.91
CA LYS A 232 -9.72 -2.76 23.32
C LYS A 232 -9.45 -1.46 24.08
N THR A 233 -10.27 -1.19 25.10
CA THR A 233 -10.05 -0.04 25.99
C THR A 233 -9.12 -0.42 27.15
N LEU A 234 -8.02 0.30 27.31
CA LEU A 234 -7.11 0.19 28.44
C LEU A 234 -7.45 1.24 29.49
N SER A 235 -7.77 0.78 30.71
CA SER A 235 -8.14 1.65 31.84
C SER A 235 -6.92 2.28 32.55
N SER A 236 -5.72 1.74 32.32
CA SER A 236 -4.48 2.17 32.96
C SER A 236 -3.57 2.91 31.98
N LYS A 237 -3.17 4.14 32.34
CA LYS A 237 -2.16 4.90 31.60
C LYS A 237 -0.87 4.10 31.45
N LYS A 238 -0.43 3.44 32.52
CA LYS A 238 0.77 2.60 32.53
C LYS A 238 0.70 1.49 31.48
N ALA A 239 -0.42 0.76 31.43
CA ALA A 239 -0.60 -0.32 30.45
C ALA A 239 -0.58 0.19 29.00
N PHE A 240 -1.15 1.37 28.75
CA PHE A 240 -1.10 1.98 27.42
C PHE A 240 0.31 2.47 27.07
N VAL A 241 1.02 3.09 28.02
CA VAL A 241 2.44 3.46 27.85
C VAL A 241 3.33 2.25 27.56
N ASP A 242 3.14 1.14 28.27
CA ASP A 242 3.90 -0.09 28.04
C ASP A 242 3.58 -0.70 26.66
N LEU A 243 2.36 -0.53 26.17
CA LEU A 243 2.00 -0.88 24.79
C LEU A 243 2.70 0.01 23.75
N LEU A 244 2.71 1.33 23.96
CA LEU A 244 3.40 2.28 23.08
C LEU A 244 4.90 1.96 22.98
N LYS A 245 5.56 1.70 24.12
CA LYS A 245 6.98 1.36 24.19
C LYS A 245 7.32 0.06 23.45
N ARG A 246 6.50 -0.98 23.61
CA ARG A 246 6.66 -2.26 22.87
C ARG A 246 6.61 -2.06 21.35
N ASN A 247 5.86 -1.06 20.92
CA ASN A 247 5.70 -0.66 19.53
C ASN A 247 6.68 0.45 19.10
N LYS A 248 7.71 0.72 19.90
CA LYS A 248 8.76 1.73 19.65
C LYS A 248 8.22 3.15 19.43
N ILE A 249 7.07 3.48 20.02
CA ILE A 249 6.50 4.83 19.97
C ILE A 249 7.08 5.65 21.11
N GLN A 250 7.76 6.74 20.76
CA GLN A 250 8.27 7.75 21.66
C GLN A 250 7.12 8.58 22.24
N ILE A 251 7.15 8.79 23.55
CA ILE A 251 6.20 9.66 24.23
C ILE A 251 6.88 11.01 24.41
N VAL A 252 6.28 12.04 23.82
CA VAL A 252 6.73 13.43 23.94
C VAL A 252 5.89 14.08 25.02
N GLY A 253 6.54 14.51 26.10
CA GLY A 253 5.91 15.09 27.27
C GLY A 253 6.92 15.70 28.21
#